data_AF-A0A938W7D0-F1
#
_entry.id   AF-A0A938W7D0-F1
#
_cell.length_a   1.000
_cell.length_b   1.000
_cell.length_c   1.000
_cell.angle_alpha   90.00
_cell.angle_beta   90.00
_cell.angle_gamma   90.00
#
_symmetry.space_group_name_H-M   'P 1'
#
loop_
_entity.id
_entity.type
_entity.pdbx_description
1 polymer ?
#
loop_
_entity_poly.entity_id
_entity_poly.type
_entity_poly.pdbx_seq_one_letter_code
_entity_poly.pdbx_strand_id
1 'polypeptide(L)'
;MRKVFLFGAVILMLSLVVGLYPSWAEKPARDGVGPMAIRIAPRFPAPEYHSPLDWWQTHHMDIVNRGDVTQRDCLYCHAPETSCNNCHRYVGVAVVGGLVDW
;
A
#
# COMPACT_ATOMS: atom_id res chain seq x y z
N MET A 1 -49.40 -1.78 -6.80
CA MET A 1 -48.34 -2.80 -6.59
C MET A 1 -46.99 -2.45 -7.21
N ARG A 2 -46.90 -1.96 -8.47
CA ARG A 2 -45.61 -1.58 -9.13
C ARG A 2 -44.70 -0.66 -8.29
N LYS A 3 -45.25 0.39 -7.68
CA LYS A 3 -44.47 1.36 -6.88
C LYS A 3 -43.87 0.75 -5.60
N VAL A 4 -44.62 -0.15 -4.94
CA VAL A 4 -44.16 -0.85 -3.73
C VAL A 4 -43.02 -1.81 -4.05
N PHE A 5 -43.15 -2.55 -5.17
CA PHE A 5 -42.08 -3.42 -5.65
C PHE A 5 -40.80 -2.65 -5.98
N LEU A 6 -40.92 -1.54 -6.72
CA LEU A 6 -39.76 -0.69 -7.06
C LEU A 6 -39.09 -0.12 -5.81
N PHE A 7 -39.88 0.32 -4.83
CA PHE A 7 -39.35 0.83 -3.57
C PHE A 7 -38.59 -0.26 -2.78
N GLY A 8 -39.15 -1.47 -2.71
CA GLY A 8 -38.47 -2.61 -2.09
C GLY A 8 -37.17 -2.98 -2.80
N ALA A 9 -37.15 -2.95 -4.13
CA ALA A 9 -35.95 -3.22 -4.92
C ALA A 9 -34.84 -2.19 -4.68
N VAL A 10 -35.18 -0.91 -4.56
CA VAL A 10 -34.22 0.15 -4.25
C VAL A 10 -33.63 -0.02 -2.84
N ILE A 11 -34.46 -0.31 -1.84
CA ILE A 11 -33.97 -0.56 -0.47
C ILE A 11 -33.03 -1.78 -0.45
N LEU A 12 -33.41 -2.86 -1.11
CA LEU A 12 -32.56 -4.06 -1.19
C LEU A 12 -31.21 -3.72 -1.83
N MET A 13 -31.22 -2.97 -2.93
CA MET A 13 -29.99 -2.55 -3.62
C MET A 13 -29.09 -1.70 -2.71
N LEU A 14 -29.66 -0.73 -1.99
CA LEU A 14 -28.90 0.11 -1.04
C LEU A 14 -28.34 -0.71 0.12
N SER A 15 -29.12 -1.64 0.69
CA SER A 15 -28.66 -2.52 1.75
C SER A 15 -27.52 -3.43 1.30
N LEU A 16 -27.58 -3.95 0.07
CA LEU A 16 -26.50 -4.73 -0.52
C LEU A 16 -25.24 -3.90 -0.73
N VAL A 17 -25.37 -2.66 -1.20
CA VAL A 17 -24.22 -1.75 -1.37
C VAL A 17 -23.54 -1.50 -0.03
N VAL A 18 -24.29 -1.20 1.02
CA VAL A 18 -23.71 -0.94 2.35
C VAL A 18 -23.12 -2.20 2.98
N GLY A 19 -23.84 -3.33 2.91
CA GLY A 19 -23.42 -4.58 3.55
C GLY A 19 -22.26 -5.28 2.84
N LEU A 20 -22.07 -5.04 1.54
CA LEU A 20 -20.98 -5.61 0.74
C LEU A 20 -19.91 -4.57 0.38
N TYR A 21 -20.00 -3.35 0.90
CA TYR A 21 -18.96 -2.35 0.66
C TYR A 21 -17.66 -2.84 1.31
N PRO A 22 -16.52 -2.87 0.59
CA PRO A 22 -15.24 -3.22 1.18
C PRO A 22 -14.97 -2.31 2.37
N SER A 23 -14.70 -2.91 3.54
CA SER A 23 -14.30 -2.17 4.72
C SER A 23 -12.99 -1.40 4.47
N TRP A 24 -12.75 -0.34 5.26
CA TRP A 24 -11.52 0.45 5.18
C TRP A 24 -10.29 -0.45 5.19
N ALA A 25 -9.47 -0.35 4.14
CA ALA A 25 -8.14 -0.93 4.15
C ALA A 25 -7.31 -0.20 5.21
N GLU A 26 -6.83 -0.93 6.20
CA GLU A 26 -5.94 -0.37 7.21
C GLU A 26 -4.62 0.04 6.55
N LYS A 27 -4.14 1.25 6.88
CA LYS A 27 -2.89 1.76 6.32
C LYS A 27 -1.74 0.80 6.68
N PRO A 28 -0.93 0.36 5.69
CA PRO A 28 0.28 -0.40 5.97
C PRO A 28 1.15 0.31 6.99
N ALA A 29 1.51 -0.39 8.06
CA ALA A 29 2.36 0.11 9.12
C ALA A 29 3.59 -0.79 9.27
N ARG A 30 4.74 -0.17 9.56
CA ARG A 30 5.93 -0.91 9.97
C ARG A 30 5.60 -1.70 11.23
N ASP A 31 5.89 -2.99 11.17
CA ASP A 31 5.66 -3.92 12.27
C ASP A 31 4.19 -4.05 12.73
N GLY A 32 3.23 -3.62 11.89
CA GLY A 32 1.80 -3.74 12.14
C GLY A 32 1.26 -5.18 12.11
N VAL A 33 -0.06 -5.33 12.09
CA VAL A 33 -0.76 -6.63 12.07
C VAL A 33 -1.43 -6.85 10.71
N GLY A 34 -1.57 -8.12 10.30
CA GLY A 34 -2.31 -8.49 9.09
C GLY A 34 -1.46 -8.54 7.82
N PRO A 35 -2.09 -8.83 6.67
CA PRO A 35 -1.40 -9.10 5.40
C PRO A 35 -0.69 -7.88 4.82
N MET A 36 -1.10 -6.67 5.21
CA MET A 36 -0.53 -5.41 4.72
C MET A 36 0.56 -4.85 5.64
N ALA A 37 0.94 -5.57 6.70
CA ALA A 37 2.03 -5.14 7.59
C ALA A 37 3.34 -5.01 6.81
N ILE A 38 4.05 -3.91 7.01
CA ILE A 38 5.35 -3.66 6.37
C ILE A 38 6.40 -4.39 7.22
N ARG A 39 7.03 -5.42 6.64
CA ARG A 39 8.13 -6.16 7.22
C ARG A 39 9.41 -5.82 6.47
N ILE A 40 10.26 -5.08 7.17
CA ILE A 40 11.63 -4.84 6.77
C ILE A 40 12.44 -5.77 7.66
N ALA A 41 12.95 -6.87 7.11
CA ALA A 41 13.86 -7.78 7.78
C ALA A 41 15.27 -7.49 7.24
N PRO A 42 15.90 -6.37 7.65
CA PRO A 42 17.15 -6.01 7.03
C PRO A 42 18.21 -6.97 7.56
N ARG A 43 19.04 -7.49 6.65
CA ARG A 43 20.21 -8.30 7.04
C ARG A 43 21.24 -7.48 7.83
N PHE A 44 21.13 -6.16 7.78
CA PHE A 44 22.04 -5.18 8.35
C PHE A 44 21.27 -4.13 9.16
N PRO A 45 21.89 -3.46 10.15
CA PRO A 45 21.26 -2.32 10.83
C PRO A 45 20.91 -1.23 9.80
N ALA A 46 19.78 -0.56 10.03
CA ALA A 46 19.38 0.56 9.18
C ALA A 46 20.41 1.71 9.30
N PRO A 47 20.85 2.31 8.18
CA PRO A 47 21.69 3.50 8.22
C PRO A 47 21.06 4.66 8.98
N GLU A 48 21.87 5.54 9.57
CA GLU A 48 21.37 6.67 10.38
C GLU A 48 20.42 7.60 9.58
N TYR A 49 20.69 7.80 8.30
CA TYR A 49 19.85 8.59 7.40
C TYR A 49 18.46 7.98 7.11
N HIS A 50 18.17 6.76 7.59
CA HIS A 50 16.82 6.17 7.55
C HIS A 50 15.90 6.71 8.65
N SER A 51 16.41 7.59 9.51
CA SER A 51 15.64 8.28 10.53
C SER A 51 15.32 9.72 10.09
N PRO A 52 14.06 10.17 10.21
CA PRO A 52 12.91 9.45 10.75
C PRO A 52 12.15 8.66 9.67
N LEU A 53 11.45 7.60 10.09
CA LEU A 53 10.77 6.67 9.17
C LEU A 53 9.64 7.31 8.35
N ASP A 54 8.91 8.26 8.94
CA ASP A 54 7.80 8.98 8.31
C ASP A 54 8.24 9.80 7.11
N TRP A 55 9.46 10.36 7.14
CA TRP A 55 10.05 11.02 5.98
C TRP A 55 10.19 10.04 4.81
N TRP A 56 10.75 8.85 5.05
CA TRP A 56 10.91 7.81 4.03
C TRP A 56 9.58 7.30 3.49
N GLN A 57 8.54 7.21 4.33
CA GLN A 57 7.20 6.81 3.87
C GLN A 57 6.61 7.75 2.83
N THR A 58 7.03 9.02 2.80
CA THR A 58 6.40 10.07 1.99
C THR A 58 7.31 10.69 0.93
N HIS A 59 8.64 10.62 1.10
CA HIS A 59 9.62 11.33 0.25
C HIS A 59 10.62 10.42 -0.47
N HIS A 60 10.58 9.08 -0.29
CA HIS A 60 11.52 8.18 -0.96
C HIS A 60 11.45 8.28 -2.49
N MET A 61 10.28 8.60 -3.05
CA MET A 61 10.17 8.82 -4.50
C MET A 61 10.82 10.11 -4.94
N ASP A 62 10.95 11.13 -4.10
CA ASP A 62 11.62 12.38 -4.46
C ASP A 62 13.10 12.12 -4.76
N ILE A 63 13.75 11.31 -3.94
CA ILE A 63 15.18 10.99 -4.11
C ILE A 63 15.42 10.04 -5.28
N VAL A 64 14.49 9.11 -5.53
CA VAL A 64 14.54 8.20 -6.68
C VAL A 64 14.34 9.00 -7.98
N ASN A 65 13.36 9.91 -8.01
CA ASN A 65 13.06 10.73 -9.18
C ASN A 65 14.16 11.74 -9.50
N ARG A 66 14.90 12.23 -8.49
CA ARG A 66 16.09 13.06 -8.69
C ARG A 66 17.31 12.28 -9.16
N GLY A 67 17.30 10.94 -9.02
CA GLY A 67 18.43 10.09 -9.36
C GLY A 67 19.51 10.02 -8.28
N ASP A 68 19.22 10.45 -7.04
CA ASP A 68 20.17 10.38 -5.92
C ASP A 68 20.43 8.93 -5.50
N VAL A 69 19.43 8.07 -5.66
CA VAL A 69 19.49 6.62 -5.47
C VAL A 69 18.65 5.93 -6.55
N THR A 70 18.98 4.69 -6.82
CA THR A 70 18.21 3.81 -7.70
C THR A 70 17.33 2.87 -6.89
N GLN A 71 16.32 2.29 -7.53
CA GLN A 71 15.52 1.22 -6.93
C GLN A 71 16.39 0.06 -6.42
N ARG A 72 17.47 -0.26 -7.15
CA ARG A 72 18.40 -1.35 -6.80
C ARG A 72 19.09 -1.10 -5.46
N ASP A 73 19.36 0.15 -5.10
CA ASP A 73 20.01 0.51 -3.83
C ASP A 73 19.12 0.18 -2.63
N CYS A 74 17.80 0.36 -2.77
CA CYS A 74 16.83 -0.06 -1.76
C CYS A 74 16.70 -1.59 -1.71
N LEU A 75 16.60 -2.24 -2.88
CA LEU A 75 16.38 -3.68 -2.99
C LEU A 75 17.56 -4.54 -2.51
N TYR A 76 18.72 -3.93 -2.27
CA TYR A 76 19.85 -4.62 -1.66
C TYR A 76 19.53 -5.15 -0.24
N CYS A 77 18.74 -4.38 0.52
CA CYS A 77 18.37 -4.70 1.90
C CYS A 77 16.88 -4.99 2.08
N HIS A 78 16.02 -4.51 1.19
CA HIS A 78 14.57 -4.57 1.32
C HIS A 78 13.94 -5.58 0.35
N ALA A 79 13.13 -6.50 0.87
CA ALA A 79 12.29 -7.38 0.07
C ALA A 79 11.00 -6.64 -0.33
N PRO A 80 10.74 -6.37 -1.62
CA PRO A 80 9.64 -5.50 -2.03
C PRO A 80 8.27 -6.08 -1.68
N GLU A 81 8.12 -7.40 -1.70
CA GLU A 81 6.88 -8.15 -1.48
C GLU A 81 6.30 -7.93 -0.08
N THR A 82 7.18 -7.85 0.92
CA THR A 82 6.79 -7.65 2.32
C THR A 82 6.98 -6.21 2.80
N SER A 83 7.51 -5.32 1.95
CA SER A 83 7.76 -3.92 2.31
C SER A 83 7.10 -2.94 1.33
N CYS A 84 7.80 -2.50 0.29
CA CYS A 84 7.36 -1.48 -0.67
C CYS A 84 5.98 -1.79 -1.25
N ASN A 85 5.74 -3.04 -1.66
CA ASN A 85 4.54 -3.42 -2.39
C ASN A 85 3.28 -3.40 -1.53
N ASN A 86 3.39 -3.40 -0.20
CA ASN A 86 2.21 -3.21 0.65
C ASN A 86 1.75 -1.75 0.60
N CYS A 87 2.67 -0.79 0.67
CA CYS A 87 2.31 0.62 0.46
C CYS A 87 1.88 0.88 -0.98
N HIS A 88 2.61 0.38 -1.97
CA HIS A 88 2.32 0.68 -3.39
C HIS A 88 0.96 0.16 -3.82
N ARG A 89 0.57 -1.05 -3.38
CA ARG A 89 -0.79 -1.56 -3.59
C ARG A 89 -1.83 -0.74 -2.85
N TYR A 90 -1.54 -0.33 -1.61
CA TYR A 90 -2.46 0.49 -0.80
C TYR A 90 -2.77 1.84 -1.44
N VAL A 91 -1.75 2.53 -1.96
CA VAL A 91 -1.94 3.85 -2.61
C VAL A 91 -2.24 3.78 -4.11
N GLY A 92 -2.24 2.57 -4.69
CA GLY A 92 -2.61 2.36 -6.09
C GLY A 92 -1.53 2.78 -7.11
N VAL A 93 -0.25 2.60 -6.80
CA VAL A 93 0.88 2.88 -7.71
C VAL A 93 1.60 1.61 -8.16
N ALA A 94 2.47 1.74 -9.16
CA ALA A 94 3.23 0.62 -9.72
C ALA A 94 4.05 -0.13 -8.66
N VAL A 95 4.01 -1.47 -8.70
CA VAL A 95 4.77 -2.32 -7.76
C VAL A 95 6.26 -2.34 -8.09
N VAL A 96 7.07 -2.46 -7.05
CA VAL A 96 8.53 -2.57 -7.10
C VAL A 96 8.91 -4.02 -7.47
N GLY A 97 9.81 -4.20 -8.44
CA GLY A 97 10.29 -5.52 -8.89
C GLY A 97 9.40 -6.25 -9.91
N GLY A 98 8.36 -5.60 -10.44
CA GLY A 98 7.55 -6.13 -11.55
C GLY A 98 8.15 -5.86 -12.93
N LEU A 99 7.68 -6.58 -13.97
CA LEU A 99 8.14 -6.58 -15.38
C LEU A 99 7.94 -5.25 -16.15
N VAL A 100 8.39 -4.14 -15.59
CA VAL A 100 8.54 -2.87 -16.31
C VAL A 100 9.93 -2.33 -16.00
N ASP A 101 10.88 -2.73 -16.85
CA ASP A 101 12.19 -2.10 -16.94
C ASP A 101 11.97 -0.64 -17.35
N TRP A 102 12.15 0.29 -16.41
CA TRP A 102 12.35 1.71 -16.68
C TRP A 102 13.84 2.02 -16.64
#